data_AF-X0A0Q1-F1
#
_entry.id   AF-X0A0Q1-F1
#
_cell.length_a   1.000
_cell.length_b   1.000
_cell.length_c   1.000
_cell.angle_alpha   90.00
_cell.angle_beta   90.00
_cell.angle_gamma   90.00
#
_symmetry.space_group_name_H-M   'P 1'
#
loop_
_entity.id
_entity.type
_entity.pdbx_description
1 polymer ?
#
loop_
_entity_poly.entity_id
_entity_poly.type
_entity_poly.pdbx_seq_one_letter_code
_entity_poly.pdbx_strand_id
1 'polypeptide(L)'
;MAAVRICVCGDESTGKSSLIASLVKDQFVNNKIQPVLPQITIPPSIGTPENVSTTIVDTSARPQDRTTLRKEIRKCNVILLVYADHYSYERVALFWMPYFRSLGVNVPVVLCANKSDLAGQGTTPQVVEEELLPVMAEFREIDSCIRTSARDHRNVNEVFFLCQKAVTHPIAPLFDYKEGHLKPLCVDALRRIFYLCDKDQDGYLNEQEMRDFQARCFDKPLTADDLDNIKLSISKSLPTSDLEKGIDLPGFLQLNKLYAEKGRHETIWIILRKYHYTDSLSLEDKFIRPKFDVPEYSSAELSPAGYRFFVDLFLLFDKDNDGGLNDQELEALFAPAPGLPSSWTDSSFPSSTVRNEAGHVTLQGWLAQWSMTTFIEPKTTIEYLAYLGFEPPNPKEPITAALKITKPRKRRRRPGRVERNVVLCYVLGASGAGKSALLDSFLNRPFDGLYHPTIKPRRAVNSVELPGGKQVYLILEELGELEPAILDNPAKLDACDLICYAYDSSDPDSFSHIVDLRNKYTHLDELPSIYTALKADKDKTNQRCELQPDQYTASLNMSLPLHVSVTWGSISELFVAFADAATNPSTAFPRSNEEGPDRTSLYIALGATACAGVAALTIWRRATNAL
;
A
#
# COMPACT_ATOMS: atom_id res chain seq x y z
N MET A 1 -19.14 -10.26 4.99
CA MET A 1 -20.12 -10.82 4.05
C MET A 1 -21.12 -9.74 3.75
N ALA A 2 -21.28 -9.36 2.49
CA ALA A 2 -22.34 -8.46 2.08
C ALA A 2 -23.69 -9.17 2.32
N ALA A 3 -24.66 -8.44 2.87
CA ALA A 3 -26.04 -8.90 3.02
C ALA A 3 -26.92 -7.94 2.23
N VAL A 4 -27.74 -8.46 1.33
CA VAL A 4 -28.64 -7.67 0.49
C VAL A 4 -30.06 -7.82 1.00
N ARG A 5 -30.69 -6.70 1.37
CA ARG A 5 -32.10 -6.65 1.75
C ARG A 5 -32.93 -6.07 0.62
N ILE A 6 -33.75 -6.92 -0.01
CA ILE A 6 -34.70 -6.58 -1.07
C ILE A 6 -36.06 -6.27 -0.43
N CYS A 7 -36.59 -5.08 -0.67
CA CYS A 7 -37.95 -4.70 -0.26
C CYS A 7 -38.89 -4.74 -1.46
N VAL A 8 -39.83 -5.70 -1.48
CA VAL A 8 -40.78 -5.86 -2.58
C VAL A 8 -41.97 -4.92 -2.35
N CYS A 9 -42.08 -3.89 -3.19
CA CYS A 9 -43.08 -2.83 -3.12
C CYS A 9 -44.00 -2.85 -4.33
N GLY A 10 -45.14 -2.18 -4.24
CA GLY A 10 -46.12 -2.10 -5.33
C GLY A 10 -47.55 -2.16 -4.83
N ASP A 11 -48.48 -1.81 -5.70
CA ASP A 11 -49.91 -1.72 -5.39
C ASP A 11 -50.54 -3.05 -4.97
N GLU A 12 -51.75 -2.99 -4.42
CA GLU A 12 -52.50 -4.21 -4.15
C GLU A 12 -52.73 -5.01 -5.44
N SER A 13 -52.74 -6.34 -5.31
CA SER A 13 -53.00 -7.25 -6.43
C SER A 13 -51.95 -7.26 -7.56
N THR A 14 -50.79 -6.61 -7.44
CA THR A 14 -49.71 -6.69 -8.45
C THR A 14 -48.93 -8.01 -8.46
N GLY A 15 -49.19 -8.91 -7.50
CA GLY A 15 -48.61 -10.25 -7.46
C GLY A 15 -47.27 -10.38 -6.71
N LYS A 16 -46.94 -9.44 -5.83
CA LYS A 16 -45.73 -9.44 -4.99
C LYS A 16 -45.49 -10.76 -4.24
N SER A 17 -46.45 -11.17 -3.41
CA SER A 17 -46.36 -12.40 -2.63
C SER A 17 -46.29 -13.65 -3.51
N SER A 18 -46.99 -13.66 -4.65
CA SER A 18 -46.92 -14.76 -5.63
C SER A 18 -45.55 -14.86 -6.29
N LEU A 19 -44.91 -13.73 -6.59
CA LEU A 19 -43.57 -13.67 -7.18
C LEU A 19 -42.53 -14.26 -6.20
N ILE A 20 -42.61 -13.86 -4.92
CA ILE A 20 -41.75 -14.38 -3.86
C ILE A 20 -42.00 -15.87 -3.61
N ALA A 21 -43.26 -16.31 -3.55
CA ALA A 21 -43.60 -17.71 -3.36
C ALA A 21 -43.11 -18.58 -4.53
N SER A 22 -43.20 -18.07 -5.77
CA SER A 22 -42.72 -18.74 -6.98
C SER A 22 -41.20 -18.89 -6.96
N LEU A 23 -40.45 -17.89 -6.49
CA LEU A 23 -39.00 -17.99 -6.28
C LEU A 23 -38.63 -19.10 -5.29
N VAL A 24 -39.32 -19.16 -4.14
CA VAL A 24 -38.96 -20.11 -3.06
C VAL A 24 -39.34 -21.56 -3.40
N LYS A 25 -40.45 -21.76 -4.11
CA LYS A 25 -40.97 -23.10 -4.41
C LYS A 25 -40.64 -23.61 -5.81
N ASP A 26 -40.00 -22.79 -6.64
CA ASP A 26 -39.70 -23.08 -8.05
C ASP A 26 -40.94 -23.48 -8.88
N GLN A 27 -42.13 -23.07 -8.40
CA GLN A 27 -43.43 -23.38 -9.00
C GLN A 27 -44.48 -22.37 -8.53
N PHE A 28 -45.45 -22.07 -9.39
CA PHE A 28 -46.60 -21.26 -9.02
C PHE A 28 -47.51 -21.97 -8.00
N VAL A 29 -47.85 -21.25 -6.93
CA VAL A 29 -48.73 -21.76 -5.88
C VAL A 29 -50.19 -21.46 -6.23
N ASN A 30 -50.93 -22.50 -6.61
CA ASN A 30 -52.36 -22.38 -6.96
C ASN A 30 -53.28 -22.13 -5.74
N ASN A 31 -52.82 -22.45 -4.53
CA ASN A 31 -53.58 -22.23 -3.30
C ASN A 31 -53.52 -20.76 -2.85
N LYS A 32 -54.55 -20.30 -2.12
CA LYS A 32 -54.62 -18.93 -1.60
C LYS A 32 -53.39 -18.63 -0.72
N ILE A 33 -52.55 -17.70 -1.18
CA ILE A 33 -51.34 -17.25 -0.49
C ILE A 33 -51.72 -16.16 0.53
N GLN A 34 -50.94 -16.03 1.61
CA GLN A 34 -51.09 -14.91 2.53
C GLN A 34 -50.86 -13.57 1.81
N PRO A 35 -51.56 -12.48 2.19
CA PRO A 35 -51.41 -11.18 1.55
C PRO A 35 -50.01 -10.55 1.69
N VAL A 36 -49.26 -10.93 2.72
CA VAL A 36 -47.87 -10.55 2.96
C VAL A 36 -47.17 -11.79 3.51
N LEU A 37 -46.04 -12.18 2.91
CA LEU A 37 -45.23 -13.31 3.38
C LEU A 37 -44.28 -12.89 4.51
N PRO A 38 -43.91 -13.80 5.42
CA PRO A 38 -42.85 -13.54 6.38
C PRO A 38 -41.52 -13.30 5.67
N GLN A 39 -40.60 -12.60 6.33
CA GLN A 39 -39.26 -12.35 5.81
C GLN A 39 -38.57 -13.66 5.46
N ILE A 40 -38.06 -13.75 4.24
CA ILE A 40 -37.31 -14.91 3.74
C ILE A 40 -35.84 -14.53 3.67
N THR A 41 -34.97 -15.43 4.13
CA THR A 41 -33.52 -15.26 3.98
C THR A 41 -32.99 -16.44 3.16
N ILE A 42 -32.46 -16.14 1.98
CA ILE A 42 -31.83 -17.11 1.10
C ILE A 42 -30.33 -17.12 1.45
N PRO A 43 -29.79 -18.26 1.92
CA PRO A 43 -28.37 -18.36 2.25
C PRO A 43 -27.51 -18.26 0.99
N PRO A 44 -26.23 -17.89 1.14
CA PRO A 44 -25.26 -17.97 0.05
C PRO A 44 -25.25 -19.37 -0.55
N SER A 45 -25.55 -19.50 -1.83
CA SER A 45 -25.56 -20.78 -2.53
C SER A 45 -24.93 -20.63 -3.91
N ILE A 46 -24.59 -21.77 -4.54
CA ILE A 46 -23.89 -21.85 -5.83
C ILE A 46 -24.65 -21.15 -6.99
N GLY A 47 -25.91 -20.72 -6.77
CA GLY A 47 -26.73 -19.97 -7.74
C GLY A 47 -26.91 -18.47 -7.47
N THR A 48 -26.37 -17.91 -6.38
CA THR A 48 -26.42 -16.46 -6.11
C THR A 48 -25.12 -15.78 -6.58
N PRO A 49 -25.16 -14.66 -7.31
CA PRO A 49 -23.96 -13.87 -7.62
C PRO A 49 -23.20 -13.53 -6.32
N GLU A 50 -21.90 -13.80 -6.33
CA GLU A 50 -20.93 -13.42 -5.29
C GLU A 50 -21.16 -13.97 -3.86
N ASN A 51 -21.90 -15.08 -3.67
CA ASN A 51 -22.13 -15.70 -2.35
C ASN A 51 -22.75 -14.73 -1.30
N VAL A 52 -23.70 -13.90 -1.73
CA VAL A 52 -24.34 -12.89 -0.90
C VAL A 52 -25.57 -13.45 -0.18
N SER A 53 -25.70 -13.17 1.12
CA SER A 53 -26.92 -13.52 1.87
C SER A 53 -28.05 -12.56 1.48
N THR A 54 -29.14 -13.08 0.93
CA THR A 54 -30.25 -12.25 0.42
C THR A 54 -31.48 -12.35 1.31
N THR A 55 -31.91 -11.22 1.85
CA THR A 55 -33.15 -11.09 2.62
C THR A 55 -34.23 -10.47 1.75
N ILE A 56 -35.37 -11.15 1.60
CA ILE A 56 -36.52 -10.66 0.84
C ILE A 56 -37.64 -10.32 1.83
N VAL A 57 -38.12 -9.08 1.75
CA VAL A 57 -39.21 -8.56 2.57
C VAL A 57 -40.40 -8.26 1.67
N ASP A 58 -41.49 -8.98 1.87
CA ASP A 58 -42.79 -8.68 1.25
C ASP A 58 -43.45 -7.52 2.01
N THR A 59 -44.09 -6.61 1.29
CA THR A 59 -44.74 -5.43 1.90
C THR A 59 -46.16 -5.21 1.41
N SER A 60 -46.96 -4.56 2.25
CA SER A 60 -48.35 -4.20 1.96
C SER A 60 -48.48 -2.69 1.73
N ALA A 61 -49.24 -2.32 0.69
CA ALA A 61 -49.58 -0.94 0.38
C ALA A 61 -50.81 -0.42 1.17
N ARG A 62 -51.39 -1.23 2.06
CA ARG A 62 -52.59 -0.85 2.83
C ARG A 62 -52.30 0.30 3.78
N PRO A 63 -53.29 1.19 4.03
CA PRO A 63 -53.12 2.31 4.96
C PRO A 63 -52.65 1.88 6.36
N GLN A 64 -53.15 0.75 6.85
CA GLN A 64 -52.80 0.17 8.16
C GLN A 64 -51.35 -0.32 8.26
N ASP A 65 -50.72 -0.71 7.15
CA ASP A 65 -49.36 -1.26 7.11
C ASP A 65 -48.31 -0.20 6.74
N ARG A 66 -48.73 1.06 6.54
CA ARG A 66 -47.90 2.15 6.01
C ARG A 66 -46.69 2.47 6.89
N THR A 67 -46.82 2.34 8.21
CA THR A 67 -45.71 2.51 9.16
C THR A 67 -44.65 1.42 9.01
N THR A 68 -45.07 0.16 8.85
CA THR A 68 -44.19 -0.97 8.57
C THR A 68 -43.51 -0.81 7.22
N LEU A 69 -44.26 -0.48 6.17
CA LEU A 69 -43.72 -0.21 4.82
C LEU A 69 -42.59 0.83 4.85
N ARG A 70 -42.80 1.97 5.54
CA ARG A 70 -41.76 3.01 5.69
C ARG A 70 -40.50 2.50 6.39
N LYS A 71 -40.67 1.66 7.42
CA LYS A 71 -39.57 1.09 8.18
C LYS A 71 -38.75 0.12 7.33
N GLU A 72 -39.42 -0.67 6.50
CA GLU A 72 -38.77 -1.65 5.62
C GLU A 72 -38.05 -0.99 4.45
N ILE A 73 -38.67 0.01 3.80
CA ILE A 73 -38.05 0.79 2.73
C ILE A 73 -36.78 1.51 3.23
N ARG A 74 -36.78 2.06 4.46
CA ARG A 74 -35.57 2.72 5.00
C ARG A 74 -34.42 1.78 5.33
N LYS A 75 -34.68 0.47 5.42
CA LYS A 75 -33.69 -0.54 5.78
C LYS A 75 -33.18 -1.34 4.59
N CYS A 76 -33.82 -1.22 3.43
CA CYS A 76 -33.47 -2.01 2.26
C CYS A 76 -32.23 -1.48 1.57
N ASN A 77 -31.54 -2.36 0.85
CA ASN A 77 -30.44 -2.00 -0.05
C ASN A 77 -30.93 -1.81 -1.48
N VAL A 78 -32.08 -2.40 -1.83
CA VAL A 78 -32.72 -2.32 -3.15
C VAL A 78 -34.23 -2.47 -3.01
N ILE A 79 -34.98 -1.77 -3.85
CA ILE A 79 -36.44 -1.87 -3.93
C ILE A 79 -36.81 -2.65 -5.19
N LEU A 80 -37.60 -3.71 -5.04
CA LEU A 80 -38.25 -4.36 -6.17
C LEU A 80 -39.65 -3.79 -6.31
N LEU A 81 -39.86 -2.88 -7.26
CA LEU A 81 -41.16 -2.24 -7.49
C LEU A 81 -41.95 -3.03 -8.52
N VAL A 82 -43.07 -3.63 -8.10
CA VAL A 82 -43.89 -4.52 -8.92
C VAL A 82 -45.18 -3.82 -9.35
N TYR A 83 -45.39 -3.70 -10.65
CA TYR A 83 -46.65 -3.30 -11.26
C TYR A 83 -47.20 -4.45 -12.15
N ALA A 84 -48.48 -4.42 -12.48
CA ALA A 84 -49.11 -5.50 -13.22
C ALA A 84 -50.22 -5.07 -14.19
N ASP A 85 -50.64 -3.82 -14.19
CA ASP A 85 -51.66 -3.28 -15.08
C ASP A 85 -51.42 -1.79 -15.32
N HIS A 86 -52.18 -1.19 -16.23
CA HIS A 86 -52.01 0.21 -16.61
C HIS A 86 -52.15 1.17 -15.40
N TYR A 87 -53.09 0.88 -14.49
CA TYR A 87 -53.28 1.68 -13.27
C TYR A 87 -52.06 1.63 -12.33
N SER A 88 -51.54 0.43 -12.05
CA SER A 88 -50.35 0.29 -11.20
C SER A 88 -49.07 0.81 -11.87
N TYR A 89 -49.01 0.79 -13.20
CA TYR A 89 -47.95 1.43 -13.99
C TYR A 89 -47.95 2.97 -13.82
N GLU A 90 -49.08 3.65 -14.03
CA GLU A 90 -49.17 5.12 -13.84
C GLU A 90 -48.73 5.54 -12.43
N ARG A 91 -49.05 4.71 -11.43
CA ARG A 91 -48.69 4.96 -10.04
C ARG A 91 -47.21 4.80 -9.73
N VAL A 92 -46.40 4.20 -10.62
CA VAL A 92 -44.94 4.18 -10.48
C VAL A 92 -44.40 5.62 -10.44
N ALA A 93 -44.71 6.39 -11.48
CA ALA A 93 -44.26 7.77 -11.62
C ALA A 93 -45.02 8.74 -10.68
N LEU A 94 -46.34 8.56 -10.53
CA LEU A 94 -47.19 9.50 -9.79
C LEU A 94 -47.12 9.34 -8.26
N PHE A 95 -46.81 8.14 -7.77
CA PHE A 95 -46.86 7.84 -6.34
C PHE A 95 -45.57 7.19 -5.81
N TRP A 96 -45.16 6.04 -6.33
CA TRP A 96 -44.11 5.24 -5.71
C TRP A 96 -42.75 5.93 -5.73
N MET A 97 -42.30 6.42 -6.90
CA MET A 97 -41.02 7.11 -7.01
C MET A 97 -40.96 8.41 -6.19
N PRO A 98 -41.95 9.34 -6.27
CA PRO A 98 -42.01 10.48 -5.36
C PRO A 98 -42.06 10.10 -3.88
N TYR A 99 -42.74 8.99 -3.54
CA TYR A 99 -42.84 8.52 -2.18
C TYR A 99 -41.49 8.04 -1.63
N PHE A 100 -40.70 7.28 -2.40
CA PHE A 100 -39.35 6.88 -1.99
C PHE A 100 -38.45 8.10 -1.74
N ARG A 101 -38.49 9.08 -2.65
CA ARG A 101 -37.77 10.36 -2.49
C ARG A 101 -38.19 11.10 -1.22
N SER A 102 -39.49 11.16 -0.92
CA SER A 102 -40.02 11.80 0.29
C SER A 102 -39.55 11.15 1.61
N LEU A 103 -39.14 9.87 1.56
CA LEU A 103 -38.60 9.15 2.70
C LEU A 103 -37.08 9.35 2.86
N GLY A 104 -36.42 10.06 1.94
CA GLY A 104 -34.97 10.24 1.90
C GLY A 104 -34.22 8.98 1.49
N VAL A 105 -34.88 8.08 0.76
CA VAL A 105 -34.33 6.77 0.39
C VAL A 105 -33.71 6.88 -0.99
N ASN A 106 -32.39 6.66 -1.06
CA ASN A 106 -31.59 6.72 -2.30
C ASN A 106 -30.94 5.37 -2.57
N VAL A 107 -31.76 4.33 -2.75
CA VAL A 107 -31.32 2.98 -3.11
C VAL A 107 -31.79 2.64 -4.53
N PRO A 108 -31.10 1.74 -5.24
CA PRO A 108 -31.55 1.31 -6.56
C PRO A 108 -32.95 0.70 -6.51
N VAL A 109 -33.71 0.92 -7.58
CA VAL A 109 -35.03 0.36 -7.82
C VAL A 109 -34.98 -0.55 -9.05
N VAL A 110 -35.43 -1.78 -8.90
CA VAL A 110 -35.68 -2.69 -10.03
C VAL A 110 -37.18 -2.66 -10.31
N LEU A 111 -37.55 -2.20 -11.50
CA LEU A 111 -38.94 -2.13 -11.92
C LEU A 111 -39.37 -3.46 -12.58
N CYS A 112 -40.46 -4.03 -12.08
CA CYS A 112 -40.94 -5.34 -12.47
C CYS A 112 -42.38 -5.27 -12.98
N ALA A 113 -42.54 -5.54 -14.28
CA ALA A 113 -43.83 -5.70 -14.94
C ALA A 113 -44.28 -7.16 -14.83
N ASN A 114 -45.08 -7.47 -13.81
CA ASN A 114 -45.53 -8.81 -13.48
C ASN A 114 -46.88 -9.14 -14.13
N LYS A 115 -47.23 -10.43 -14.14
CA LYS A 115 -48.43 -11.00 -14.79
C LYS A 115 -48.44 -10.92 -16.32
N SER A 116 -47.25 -11.03 -16.91
CA SER A 116 -47.12 -11.07 -18.38
C SER A 116 -47.81 -12.28 -19.04
N ASP A 117 -48.37 -13.21 -18.26
CA ASP A 117 -49.24 -14.31 -18.70
C ASP A 117 -50.67 -13.89 -19.07
N LEU A 118 -51.12 -12.71 -18.62
CA LEU A 118 -52.47 -12.23 -18.89
C LEU A 118 -52.62 -11.75 -20.34
N ALA A 119 -53.71 -12.16 -20.99
CA ALA A 119 -54.06 -11.70 -22.34
C ALA A 119 -54.32 -10.18 -22.34
N GLY A 120 -53.76 -9.46 -23.31
CA GLY A 120 -53.92 -8.00 -23.48
C GLY A 120 -52.77 -7.13 -22.97
N GLN A 121 -51.72 -7.70 -22.35
CA GLN A 121 -50.57 -6.94 -21.84
C GLN A 121 -49.46 -6.63 -22.87
N GLY A 122 -49.80 -6.58 -24.17
CA GLY A 122 -48.83 -6.31 -25.24
C GLY A 122 -47.71 -7.36 -25.38
N THR A 123 -47.02 -7.34 -26.51
CA THR A 123 -45.81 -8.16 -26.70
C THR A 123 -44.65 -7.60 -25.85
N THR A 124 -43.66 -8.44 -25.52
CA THR A 124 -42.48 -8.02 -24.72
C THR A 124 -41.81 -6.75 -25.27
N PRO A 125 -41.58 -6.59 -26.59
CA PRO A 125 -40.97 -5.39 -27.16
C PRO A 125 -41.82 -4.13 -26.96
N GLN A 126 -43.13 -4.23 -27.17
CA GLN A 126 -44.05 -3.09 -27.03
C GLN A 126 -44.04 -2.51 -25.62
N VAL A 127 -44.12 -3.37 -24.59
CA VAL A 127 -44.08 -2.91 -23.19
C VAL A 127 -42.72 -2.32 -22.81
N VAL A 128 -41.63 -2.84 -23.39
CA VAL A 128 -40.30 -2.28 -23.16
C VAL A 128 -40.22 -0.85 -23.73
N GLU A 129 -40.68 -0.64 -24.95
CA GLU A 129 -40.61 0.66 -25.62
C GLU A 129 -41.61 1.69 -25.07
N GLU A 130 -42.85 1.28 -24.80
CA GLU A 130 -43.94 2.19 -24.42
C GLU A 130 -44.04 2.45 -22.92
N GLU A 131 -43.61 1.51 -22.06
CA GLU A 131 -43.74 1.63 -20.60
C GLU A 131 -42.38 1.71 -19.89
N LEU A 132 -41.48 0.74 -20.13
CA LEU A 132 -40.27 0.59 -19.31
C LEU A 132 -39.20 1.64 -19.64
N LEU A 133 -38.92 1.89 -20.93
CA LEU A 133 -37.91 2.87 -21.36
C LEU A 133 -38.22 4.31 -20.92
N PRO A 134 -39.46 4.83 -21.06
CA PRO A 134 -39.80 6.18 -20.60
C PRO A 134 -39.57 6.37 -19.10
N VAL A 135 -39.97 5.39 -18.29
CA VAL A 135 -39.86 5.45 -16.84
C VAL A 135 -38.40 5.35 -16.38
N MET A 136 -37.57 4.54 -17.03
CA MET A 136 -36.12 4.52 -16.79
C MET A 136 -35.44 5.84 -17.15
N ALA A 137 -35.88 6.49 -18.23
CA ALA A 137 -35.34 7.78 -18.63
C ALA A 137 -35.71 8.90 -17.64
N GLU A 138 -36.92 8.85 -17.08
CA GLU A 138 -37.42 9.83 -16.12
C GLU A 138 -36.80 9.66 -14.71
N PHE A 139 -36.67 8.41 -14.23
CA PHE A 139 -36.21 8.11 -12.87
C PHE A 139 -34.88 7.38 -12.86
N ARG A 140 -33.80 8.10 -12.53
CA ARG A 140 -32.43 7.56 -12.48
C ARG A 140 -32.19 6.56 -11.37
N GLU A 141 -33.05 6.53 -10.35
CA GLU A 141 -33.00 5.51 -9.31
C GLU A 141 -33.43 4.13 -9.83
N ILE A 142 -34.12 4.08 -10.99
CA ILE A 142 -34.48 2.82 -11.63
C ILE A 142 -33.27 2.28 -12.38
N ASP A 143 -32.66 1.24 -11.81
CA ASP A 143 -31.46 0.61 -12.32
C ASP A 143 -31.78 -0.31 -13.51
N SER A 144 -32.82 -1.13 -13.36
CA SER A 144 -33.17 -2.18 -14.32
C SER A 144 -34.69 -2.36 -14.40
N CYS A 145 -35.16 -2.73 -15.58
CA CYS A 145 -36.56 -3.05 -15.85
C CYS A 145 -36.69 -4.48 -16.37
N ILE A 146 -37.69 -5.22 -15.88
CA ILE A 146 -37.92 -6.61 -16.29
C ILE A 146 -39.39 -6.99 -16.33
N ARG A 147 -39.78 -7.74 -17.37
CA ARG A 147 -41.09 -8.42 -17.43
C ARG A 147 -41.00 -9.79 -16.79
N THR A 148 -41.95 -10.12 -15.93
CA THR A 148 -42.04 -11.41 -15.23
C THR A 148 -43.42 -12.04 -15.32
N SER A 149 -43.49 -13.35 -15.13
CA SER A 149 -44.74 -14.09 -14.90
C SER A 149 -44.51 -15.04 -13.75
N ALA A 150 -45.08 -14.71 -12.57
CA ALA A 150 -45.04 -15.61 -11.43
C ALA A 150 -45.72 -16.96 -11.73
N ARG A 151 -46.72 -16.97 -12.61
CA ARG A 151 -47.51 -18.15 -13.01
C ARG A 151 -46.73 -19.11 -13.91
N ASP A 152 -46.10 -18.58 -14.95
CA ASP A 152 -45.30 -19.37 -15.90
C ASP A 152 -43.85 -19.52 -15.45
N HIS A 153 -43.51 -18.99 -14.27
CA HIS A 153 -42.17 -18.90 -13.73
C HIS A 153 -41.16 -18.20 -14.67
N ARG A 154 -41.66 -17.27 -15.50
CA ARG A 154 -40.84 -16.53 -16.45
C ARG A 154 -40.11 -15.38 -15.75
N ASN A 155 -38.78 -15.34 -15.89
CA ASN A 155 -37.90 -14.29 -15.36
C ASN A 155 -37.99 -14.07 -13.83
N VAL A 156 -38.53 -15.03 -13.08
CA VAL A 156 -38.65 -14.91 -11.62
C VAL A 156 -37.27 -14.91 -10.97
N ASN A 157 -36.39 -15.85 -11.33
CA ASN A 157 -35.01 -15.87 -10.82
C ASN A 157 -34.23 -14.62 -11.25
N GLU A 158 -34.40 -14.20 -12.50
CA GLU A 158 -33.70 -13.04 -13.08
C GLU A 158 -34.02 -11.73 -12.36
N VAL A 159 -35.27 -11.49 -11.95
CA VAL A 159 -35.62 -10.22 -11.27
C VAL A 159 -34.94 -10.09 -9.90
N PHE A 160 -34.82 -11.19 -9.14
CA PHE A 160 -34.10 -11.16 -7.87
C PHE A 160 -32.58 -11.13 -8.07
N PHE A 161 -32.08 -11.75 -9.15
CA PHE A 161 -30.69 -11.61 -9.58
C PHE A 161 -30.34 -10.15 -9.90
N LEU A 162 -31.16 -9.46 -10.69
CA LEU A 162 -30.99 -8.03 -10.99
C LEU A 162 -31.02 -7.17 -9.72
N CYS A 163 -31.88 -7.48 -8.75
CA CYS A 163 -31.90 -6.78 -7.46
C CYS A 163 -30.57 -6.94 -6.70
N GLN A 164 -29.99 -8.14 -6.68
CA GLN A 164 -28.69 -8.36 -6.06
C GLN A 164 -27.61 -7.59 -6.81
N LYS A 165 -27.62 -7.67 -8.14
CA LYS A 165 -26.66 -7.00 -9.03
C LYS A 165 -26.67 -5.48 -8.87
N ALA A 166 -27.83 -4.85 -8.73
CA ALA A 166 -27.94 -3.41 -8.54
C ALA A 166 -27.25 -2.93 -7.24
N VAL A 167 -27.13 -3.80 -6.24
CA VAL A 167 -26.42 -3.51 -4.99
C VAL A 167 -24.94 -3.85 -5.08
N THR A 168 -24.60 -5.00 -5.68
CA THR A 168 -23.20 -5.44 -5.78
C THR A 168 -22.42 -4.68 -6.84
N HIS A 169 -23.05 -4.15 -7.89
CA HIS A 169 -22.39 -3.47 -8.99
C HIS A 169 -23.04 -2.10 -9.30
N PRO A 170 -23.10 -1.18 -8.32
CA PRO A 170 -23.85 0.06 -8.47
C PRO A 170 -23.24 0.95 -9.56
N ILE A 171 -24.06 1.50 -10.44
CA ILE A 171 -23.59 2.45 -11.48
C ILE A 171 -23.36 3.86 -10.94
N ALA A 172 -24.07 4.24 -9.87
CA ALA A 172 -24.05 5.58 -9.28
C ALA A 172 -22.65 6.16 -8.96
N PRO A 173 -21.68 5.43 -8.40
CA PRO A 173 -20.34 5.96 -8.18
C PRO A 173 -19.49 6.02 -9.46
N LEU A 174 -19.83 5.27 -10.51
CA LEU A 174 -19.03 5.16 -11.73
C LEU A 174 -19.35 6.23 -12.76
N PHE A 175 -20.63 6.53 -12.96
CA PHE A 175 -21.11 7.30 -14.11
C PHE A 175 -22.10 8.39 -13.69
N ASP A 176 -21.97 9.57 -14.32
CA ASP A 176 -22.94 10.65 -14.22
C ASP A 176 -23.84 10.64 -15.46
N TYR A 177 -25.10 10.24 -15.27
CA TYR A 177 -26.09 10.20 -16.34
C TYR A 177 -26.57 11.58 -16.83
N LYS A 178 -26.36 12.65 -16.06
CA LYS A 178 -26.76 14.00 -16.48
C LYS A 178 -25.77 14.56 -17.49
N GLU A 179 -24.49 14.45 -17.15
CA GLU A 179 -23.41 14.91 -18.01
C GLU A 179 -23.13 13.90 -19.12
N GLY A 180 -23.36 12.59 -18.87
CA GLY A 180 -23.02 11.51 -19.79
C GLY A 180 -21.53 11.14 -19.72
N HIS A 181 -20.90 11.28 -18.55
CA HIS A 181 -19.46 11.10 -18.36
C HIS A 181 -19.17 10.20 -17.15
N LEU A 182 -18.03 9.52 -17.18
CA LEU A 182 -17.52 8.82 -15.98
C LEU A 182 -17.19 9.85 -14.89
N LYS A 183 -17.46 9.49 -13.63
CA LYS A 183 -17.17 10.38 -12.50
C LYS A 183 -15.66 10.47 -12.25
N PRO A 184 -15.15 11.58 -11.68
CA PRO A 184 -13.72 11.80 -11.49
C PRO A 184 -12.99 10.66 -10.78
N LEU A 185 -13.52 10.15 -9.66
CA LEU A 185 -12.91 9.03 -8.93
C LEU A 185 -12.82 7.74 -9.74
N CYS A 186 -13.80 7.50 -10.62
CA CYS A 186 -13.79 6.34 -11.53
C CYS A 186 -12.72 6.52 -12.60
N VAL A 187 -12.60 7.74 -13.14
CA VAL A 187 -11.56 8.09 -14.11
C VAL A 187 -10.16 7.96 -13.51
N ASP A 188 -9.95 8.44 -12.28
CA ASP A 188 -8.66 8.33 -11.59
C ASP A 188 -8.30 6.86 -11.31
N ALA A 189 -9.27 6.06 -10.88
CA ALA A 189 -9.07 4.63 -10.66
C ALA A 189 -8.68 3.90 -11.95
N LEU A 190 -9.41 4.15 -13.04
CA LEU A 190 -9.14 3.58 -14.36
C LEU A 190 -7.81 4.07 -14.95
N ARG A 191 -7.42 5.33 -14.71
CA ARG A 191 -6.12 5.87 -15.14
C ARG A 191 -4.97 5.14 -14.47
N ARG A 192 -5.06 4.88 -13.15
CA ARG A 192 -4.07 4.05 -12.46
C ARG A 192 -4.05 2.62 -13.01
N ILE A 193 -5.20 2.02 -13.30
CA ILE A 193 -5.25 0.67 -13.87
C ILE A 193 -4.58 0.63 -15.24
N PHE A 194 -4.86 1.62 -16.11
CA PHE A 194 -4.19 1.78 -17.38
C PHE A 194 -2.67 1.84 -17.20
N TYR A 195 -2.19 2.71 -16.31
CA TYR A 195 -0.77 2.83 -15.98
C TYR A 195 -0.15 1.50 -15.54
N LEU A 196 -0.86 0.66 -14.79
CA LEU A 196 -0.35 -0.65 -14.35
C LEU A 196 -0.36 -1.73 -15.43
N CYS A 197 -1.24 -1.58 -16.42
CA CYS A 197 -1.37 -2.46 -17.58
C CYS A 197 -0.34 -2.14 -18.66
N ASP A 198 -0.02 -0.87 -18.84
CA ASP A 198 1.03 -0.36 -19.74
C ASP A 198 2.40 -0.76 -19.15
N LYS A 199 2.99 -1.85 -19.62
CA LYS A 199 4.20 -2.44 -19.03
C LYS A 199 5.47 -1.78 -19.53
N ASP A 200 5.46 -1.26 -20.75
CA ASP A 200 6.60 -0.54 -21.34
C ASP A 200 6.50 0.99 -21.19
N GLN A 201 5.39 1.50 -20.64
CA GLN A 201 5.15 2.92 -20.34
C GLN A 201 5.27 3.80 -21.59
N ASP A 202 4.85 3.27 -22.74
CA ASP A 202 4.83 3.98 -24.03
C ASP A 202 3.54 4.82 -24.22
N GLY A 203 2.57 4.67 -23.32
CA GLY A 203 1.28 5.38 -23.33
C GLY A 203 0.16 4.65 -24.08
N TYR A 204 0.40 3.43 -24.55
CA TYR A 204 -0.55 2.59 -25.28
C TYR A 204 -0.63 1.19 -24.65
N LEU A 205 -1.82 0.59 -24.68
CA LEU A 205 -1.98 -0.84 -24.43
C LEU A 205 -1.87 -1.59 -25.75
N ASN A 206 -0.72 -2.20 -26.00
CA ASN A 206 -0.49 -3.03 -27.17
C ASN A 206 -1.31 -4.34 -27.10
N GLU A 207 -1.25 -5.17 -28.15
CA GLU A 207 -2.07 -6.41 -28.18
C GLU A 207 -1.77 -7.38 -27.04
N GLN A 208 -0.49 -7.48 -26.64
CA GLN A 208 -0.06 -8.40 -25.59
C GLN A 208 -0.56 -7.91 -24.23
N GLU A 209 -0.41 -6.62 -23.95
CA GLU A 209 -0.91 -5.99 -22.71
C GLU A 209 -2.43 -6.04 -22.62
N MET A 210 -3.13 -5.86 -23.74
CA MET A 210 -4.59 -6.03 -23.77
C MET A 210 -5.02 -7.48 -23.50
N ARG A 211 -4.27 -8.47 -24.01
CA ARG A 211 -4.52 -9.89 -23.68
C ARG A 211 -4.26 -10.18 -22.22
N ASP A 212 -3.16 -9.66 -21.65
CA ASP A 212 -2.79 -9.86 -20.25
C ASP A 212 -3.80 -9.17 -19.31
N PHE A 213 -4.25 -7.96 -19.66
CA PHE A 213 -5.34 -7.26 -18.99
C PHE A 213 -6.64 -8.09 -19.00
N GLN A 214 -7.04 -8.61 -20.16
CA GLN A 214 -8.25 -9.42 -20.29
C GLN A 214 -8.15 -10.71 -19.47
N ALA A 215 -7.03 -11.42 -19.58
CA ALA A 215 -6.79 -12.66 -18.85
C ALA A 215 -6.82 -12.42 -17.33
N ARG A 216 -6.20 -11.33 -16.87
CA ARG A 216 -6.20 -10.94 -15.46
C ARG A 216 -7.60 -10.61 -14.97
N CYS A 217 -8.36 -9.79 -15.68
CA CYS A 217 -9.65 -9.29 -15.19
C CYS A 217 -10.78 -10.31 -15.30
N PHE A 218 -10.82 -11.10 -16.39
CA PHE A 218 -11.99 -11.90 -16.75
C PHE A 218 -11.74 -13.41 -16.82
N ASP A 219 -10.51 -13.86 -16.56
CA ASP A 219 -10.09 -15.26 -16.65
C ASP A 219 -10.45 -15.90 -18.01
N LYS A 220 -10.45 -15.08 -19.07
CA LYS A 220 -10.76 -15.47 -20.45
C LYS A 220 -9.75 -14.88 -21.42
N PRO A 221 -9.27 -15.64 -22.42
CA PRO A 221 -8.38 -15.09 -23.43
C PRO A 221 -9.13 -14.09 -24.33
N LEU A 222 -8.45 -13.03 -24.75
CA LEU A 222 -8.96 -12.11 -25.76
C LEU A 222 -8.64 -12.65 -27.16
N THR A 223 -9.66 -12.87 -27.99
CA THR A 223 -9.44 -13.26 -29.39
C THR A 223 -9.07 -12.05 -30.25
N ALA A 224 -8.42 -12.27 -31.39
CA ALA A 224 -8.08 -11.19 -32.31
C ALA A 224 -9.34 -10.45 -32.81
N ASP A 225 -10.39 -11.21 -33.16
CA ASP A 225 -11.67 -10.65 -33.60
C ASP A 225 -12.32 -9.78 -32.50
N ASP A 226 -12.26 -10.19 -31.24
CA ASP A 226 -12.77 -9.39 -30.11
C ASP A 226 -11.97 -8.10 -29.93
N LEU A 227 -10.64 -8.16 -30.07
CA LEU A 227 -9.78 -6.98 -29.98
C LEU A 227 -10.07 -5.99 -31.12
N ASP A 228 -10.23 -6.48 -32.35
CA ASP A 228 -10.60 -5.64 -33.49
C ASP A 228 -11.97 -5.00 -33.30
N ASN A 229 -12.95 -5.74 -32.74
CA ASN A 229 -14.25 -5.20 -32.39
C ASN A 229 -14.18 -4.10 -31.31
N ILE A 230 -13.27 -4.23 -30.33
CA ILE A 230 -12.99 -3.20 -29.33
C ILE A 230 -12.41 -1.95 -30.02
N LYS A 231 -11.36 -2.11 -30.83
CA LYS A 231 -10.73 -1.02 -31.60
C LYS A 231 -11.76 -0.29 -32.48
N LEU A 232 -12.59 -1.03 -33.23
CA LEU A 232 -13.67 -0.49 -34.06
C LEU A 232 -14.74 0.24 -33.26
N SER A 233 -15.02 -0.19 -32.02
CA SER A 233 -15.98 0.50 -31.14
C SER A 233 -15.42 1.84 -30.65
N ILE A 234 -14.12 1.89 -30.33
CA ILE A 234 -13.44 3.11 -29.90
C ILE A 234 -13.34 4.10 -31.06
N SER A 235 -12.91 3.67 -32.26
CA SER A 235 -12.72 4.55 -33.42
C SER A 235 -14.00 5.25 -33.87
N LYS A 236 -15.17 4.59 -33.72
CA LYS A 236 -16.48 5.20 -33.98
C LYS A 236 -16.78 6.38 -33.05
N SER A 237 -16.32 6.32 -31.81
CA SER A 237 -16.52 7.38 -30.81
C SER A 237 -15.39 8.42 -30.78
N LEU A 238 -14.16 8.01 -31.10
CA LEU A 238 -12.96 8.83 -31.11
C LEU A 238 -12.23 8.65 -32.45
N PRO A 239 -12.61 9.42 -33.50
CA PRO A 239 -12.03 9.28 -34.84
C PRO A 239 -10.55 9.63 -34.93
N THR A 240 -10.02 10.35 -33.92
CA THR A 240 -8.64 10.84 -33.88
C THR A 240 -7.67 9.89 -33.17
N SER A 241 -8.15 8.78 -32.60
CA SER A 241 -7.29 7.82 -31.90
C SER A 241 -6.50 6.97 -32.91
N ASP A 242 -5.18 7.00 -32.81
CA ASP A 242 -4.28 6.10 -33.55
C ASP A 242 -4.27 4.72 -32.87
N LEU A 243 -5.00 3.77 -33.44
CA LEU A 243 -5.17 2.41 -32.90
C LEU A 243 -4.19 1.39 -33.51
N GLU A 244 -3.24 1.84 -34.34
CA GLU A 244 -2.20 0.96 -34.89
C GLU A 244 -1.22 0.51 -33.81
N LYS A 245 -0.83 1.43 -32.92
CA LYS A 245 0.09 1.15 -31.80
C LYS A 245 -0.58 0.38 -30.66
N GLY A 246 -1.84 0.68 -30.38
CA GLY A 246 -2.57 0.11 -29.25
C GLY A 246 -3.74 0.99 -28.83
N ILE A 247 -4.31 0.71 -27.65
CA ILE A 247 -5.36 1.54 -27.06
C ILE A 247 -4.71 2.54 -26.11
N ASP A 248 -4.84 3.83 -26.38
CA ASP A 248 -4.37 4.91 -25.50
C ASP A 248 -5.28 5.13 -24.28
N LEU A 249 -4.85 5.93 -23.32
CA LEU A 249 -5.63 6.23 -22.12
C LEU A 249 -7.03 6.81 -22.44
N PRO A 250 -7.18 7.81 -23.35
CA PRO A 250 -8.50 8.26 -23.79
C PRO A 250 -9.38 7.15 -24.36
N GLY A 251 -8.82 6.27 -25.21
CA GLY A 251 -9.52 5.11 -25.76
C GLY A 251 -9.96 4.11 -24.68
N PHE A 252 -9.11 3.86 -23.69
CA PHE A 252 -9.43 2.98 -22.55
C PHE A 252 -10.56 3.54 -21.69
N LEU A 253 -10.53 4.85 -21.38
CA LEU A 253 -11.61 5.52 -20.65
C LEU A 253 -12.91 5.53 -21.47
N GLN A 254 -12.82 5.75 -22.78
CA GLN A 254 -13.97 5.74 -23.67
C GLN A 254 -14.62 4.34 -23.77
N LEU A 255 -13.82 3.27 -23.81
CA LEU A 255 -14.33 1.90 -23.77
C LEU A 255 -15.12 1.63 -22.48
N ASN A 256 -14.60 2.05 -21.33
CA ASN A 256 -15.28 1.91 -20.05
C ASN A 256 -16.54 2.79 -19.97
N LYS A 257 -16.53 3.98 -20.56
CA LYS A 257 -17.72 4.82 -20.72
C LYS A 257 -18.80 4.11 -21.54
N LEU A 258 -18.44 3.49 -22.67
CA LEU A 258 -19.38 2.72 -23.49
C LEU A 258 -19.98 1.53 -22.72
N TYR A 259 -19.22 0.90 -21.81
CA TYR A 259 -19.77 -0.13 -20.93
C TYR A 259 -20.82 0.43 -19.97
N ALA A 260 -20.59 1.60 -19.37
CA ALA A 260 -21.57 2.24 -18.49
C ALA A 260 -22.85 2.62 -19.26
N GLU A 261 -22.72 3.25 -20.42
CA GLU A 261 -23.85 3.70 -21.26
C GLU A 261 -24.71 2.52 -21.76
N LYS A 262 -24.09 1.38 -22.06
CA LYS A 262 -24.78 0.16 -22.50
C LYS A 262 -25.32 -0.70 -21.33
N GLY A 263 -25.28 -0.21 -20.09
CA GLY A 263 -25.72 -0.96 -18.90
C GLY A 263 -24.82 -2.15 -18.54
N ARG A 264 -23.57 -2.17 -19.01
CA ARG A 264 -22.56 -3.20 -18.75
C ARG A 264 -21.52 -2.75 -17.71
N HIS A 265 -21.93 -1.93 -16.75
CA HIS A 265 -21.05 -1.40 -15.69
C HIS A 265 -20.46 -2.46 -14.76
N GLU A 266 -21.02 -3.67 -14.73
CA GLU A 266 -20.40 -4.85 -14.08
C GLU A 266 -18.98 -5.11 -14.60
N THR A 267 -18.73 -4.95 -15.89
CA THR A 267 -17.40 -5.09 -16.48
C THR A 267 -16.40 -4.14 -15.83
N ILE A 268 -16.81 -2.89 -15.58
CA ILE A 268 -15.98 -1.87 -14.93
C ILE A 268 -15.68 -2.29 -13.49
N TRP A 269 -16.68 -2.80 -12.76
CA TRP A 269 -16.47 -3.26 -11.39
C TRP A 269 -15.56 -4.48 -11.29
N ILE A 270 -15.65 -5.43 -12.22
CA ILE A 270 -14.72 -6.57 -12.28
C ILE A 270 -13.27 -6.06 -12.40
N ILE A 271 -13.04 -5.11 -13.30
CA ILE A 271 -11.73 -4.47 -13.48
C ILE A 271 -11.28 -3.79 -12.16
N LEU A 272 -12.12 -2.92 -11.60
CA LEU A 272 -11.82 -2.19 -10.36
C LEU A 272 -11.48 -3.14 -9.20
N ARG A 273 -12.29 -4.18 -8.98
CA ARG A 273 -12.08 -5.15 -7.89
C ARG A 273 -10.84 -6.02 -8.10
N LYS A 274 -10.51 -6.38 -9.35
CA LYS A 274 -9.27 -7.12 -9.65
C LYS A 274 -8.02 -6.29 -9.30
N TYR A 275 -8.14 -4.97 -9.32
CA TYR A 275 -7.11 -4.01 -8.89
C TYR A 275 -7.33 -3.45 -7.47
N HIS A 276 -8.07 -4.19 -6.63
CA HIS A 276 -8.27 -3.91 -5.20
C HIS A 276 -9.02 -2.61 -4.87
N TYR A 277 -9.82 -2.07 -5.79
CA TYR A 277 -10.72 -0.97 -5.48
C TYR A 277 -11.99 -1.46 -4.76
N THR A 278 -12.42 -0.70 -3.77
CA THR A 278 -13.69 -0.89 -3.06
C THR A 278 -14.84 -0.20 -3.78
N ASP A 279 -16.07 -0.39 -3.30
CA ASP A 279 -17.26 0.28 -3.85
C ASP A 279 -17.21 1.83 -3.68
N SER A 280 -16.33 2.35 -2.83
CA SER A 280 -16.04 3.79 -2.68
C SER A 280 -14.98 4.31 -3.64
N LEU A 281 -14.49 3.48 -4.57
CA LEU A 281 -13.42 3.81 -5.53
C LEU A 281 -12.10 4.22 -4.86
N SER A 282 -11.86 3.69 -3.67
CA SER A 282 -10.59 3.77 -2.95
C SER A 282 -9.93 2.39 -2.92
N LEU A 283 -8.60 2.34 -2.85
CA LEU A 283 -7.90 1.07 -2.66
C LEU A 283 -8.24 0.45 -1.30
N GLU A 284 -8.37 -0.87 -1.25
CA GLU A 284 -8.68 -1.60 -0.02
C GLU A 284 -7.58 -1.40 1.03
N ASP A 285 -7.96 -1.03 2.25
CA ASP A 285 -7.01 -0.79 3.35
C ASP A 285 -6.09 -2.00 3.62
N LYS A 286 -6.60 -3.22 3.48
CA LYS A 286 -5.82 -4.44 3.70
C LYS A 286 -4.76 -4.67 2.61
N PHE A 287 -5.00 -4.16 1.41
CA PHE A 287 -4.07 -4.26 0.30
C PHE A 287 -2.96 -3.19 0.43
N ILE A 288 -3.35 -1.96 0.76
CA ILE A 288 -2.41 -0.83 0.82
C ILE A 288 -1.66 -0.70 2.14
N ARG A 289 -2.32 -1.07 3.24
CA ARG A 289 -1.81 -1.07 4.62
C ARG A 289 -1.99 -2.46 5.24
N PRO A 290 -1.37 -3.51 4.67
CA PRO A 290 -1.38 -4.82 5.27
C PRO A 290 -0.70 -4.77 6.64
N LYS A 291 -1.07 -5.70 7.51
CA LYS A 291 -0.43 -5.82 8.83
C LYS A 291 1.05 -6.17 8.65
N PHE A 292 1.93 -5.26 9.05
CA PHE A 292 3.38 -5.44 9.02
C PHE A 292 3.97 -4.83 10.29
N ASP A 293 4.23 -5.69 11.27
CA ASP A 293 4.78 -5.29 12.57
C ASP A 293 6.27 -5.63 12.61
N VAL A 294 7.10 -4.62 12.80
CA VAL A 294 8.54 -4.80 13.01
C VAL A 294 8.78 -5.03 14.51
N PRO A 295 9.33 -6.18 14.92
CA PRO A 295 9.63 -6.44 16.32
C PRO A 295 10.60 -5.40 16.91
N GLU A 296 10.57 -5.24 18.23
CA GLU A 296 11.54 -4.40 18.93
C GLU A 296 12.97 -4.84 18.61
N TYR A 297 13.85 -3.86 18.43
CA TYR A 297 15.25 -4.03 18.05
C TYR A 297 15.50 -4.66 16.67
N SER A 298 14.45 -5.01 15.91
CA SER A 298 14.55 -5.35 14.49
C SER A 298 14.41 -4.10 13.62
N SER A 299 14.81 -4.22 12.36
CA SER A 299 14.56 -3.22 11.31
C SER A 299 13.91 -3.89 10.10
N ALA A 300 13.30 -3.09 9.24
CA ALA A 300 12.85 -3.55 7.93
C ALA A 300 13.87 -3.15 6.86
N GLU A 301 14.10 -4.05 5.91
CA GLU A 301 14.94 -3.82 4.73
C GLU A 301 14.21 -4.31 3.49
N LEU A 302 14.60 -3.86 2.31
CA LEU A 302 14.10 -4.42 1.05
C LEU A 302 14.56 -5.87 0.90
N SER A 303 13.64 -6.72 0.46
CA SER A 303 13.94 -8.09 0.03
C SER A 303 14.55 -8.07 -1.38
N PRO A 304 15.14 -9.18 -1.87
CA PRO A 304 15.60 -9.27 -3.25
C PRO A 304 14.50 -8.95 -4.28
N ALA A 305 13.24 -9.32 -3.99
CA ALA A 305 12.11 -8.99 -4.85
C ALA A 305 11.80 -7.48 -4.83
N GLY A 306 11.86 -6.84 -3.66
CA GLY A 306 11.70 -5.39 -3.54
C GLY A 306 12.79 -4.60 -4.28
N TYR A 307 14.05 -5.02 -4.14
CA TYR A 307 15.16 -4.43 -4.91
C TYR A 307 14.95 -4.60 -6.41
N ARG A 308 14.60 -5.81 -6.86
CA ARG A 308 14.36 -6.07 -8.28
C ARG A 308 13.27 -5.17 -8.84
N PHE A 309 12.17 -5.02 -8.12
CA PHE A 309 11.08 -4.14 -8.52
C PHE A 309 11.53 -2.68 -8.69
N PHE A 310 12.24 -2.11 -7.71
CA PHE A 310 12.69 -0.72 -7.81
C PHE A 310 13.78 -0.52 -8.86
N VAL A 311 14.62 -1.53 -9.14
CA VAL A 311 15.56 -1.50 -10.27
C VAL A 311 14.82 -1.50 -11.58
N ASP A 312 13.87 -2.43 -11.77
CA ASP A 312 13.12 -2.55 -13.02
C ASP A 312 12.30 -1.27 -13.27
N LEU A 313 11.72 -0.67 -12.23
CA LEU A 313 11.01 0.59 -12.32
C LEU A 313 11.92 1.77 -12.67
N PHE A 314 13.14 1.82 -12.12
CA PHE A 314 14.11 2.85 -12.50
C PHE A 314 14.45 2.76 -14.00
N LEU A 315 14.80 1.56 -14.46
CA LEU A 315 15.21 1.32 -15.85
C LEU A 315 14.07 1.58 -16.84
N LEU A 316 12.82 1.37 -16.41
CA LEU A 316 11.64 1.64 -17.23
C LEU A 316 11.40 3.14 -17.44
N PHE A 317 11.77 3.98 -16.46
CA PHE A 317 11.50 5.41 -16.46
C PHE A 317 12.69 6.29 -16.85
N ASP A 318 13.92 5.75 -16.84
CA ASP A 318 15.13 6.37 -17.43
C ASP A 318 15.03 6.30 -18.96
N LYS A 319 14.16 7.16 -19.54
CA LYS A 319 13.78 7.08 -20.96
C LYS A 319 14.90 7.58 -21.88
N ASP A 320 15.69 8.54 -21.42
CA ASP A 320 16.83 9.07 -22.15
C ASP A 320 18.12 8.27 -21.92
N ASN A 321 18.11 7.28 -21.03
CA ASN A 321 19.24 6.40 -20.68
C ASN A 321 20.47 7.20 -20.22
N ASP A 322 20.25 8.33 -19.54
CA ASP A 322 21.33 9.16 -19.00
C ASP A 322 21.85 8.64 -17.63
N GLY A 323 21.22 7.59 -17.10
CA GLY A 323 21.58 6.96 -15.84
C GLY A 323 21.03 7.69 -14.61
N GLY A 324 20.07 8.60 -14.77
CA GLY A 324 19.42 9.33 -13.69
C GLY A 324 17.99 9.78 -14.00
N LEU A 325 17.10 9.65 -13.02
CA LEU A 325 15.72 10.12 -13.17
C LEU A 325 15.65 11.64 -12.98
N ASN A 326 15.18 12.34 -14.01
CA ASN A 326 14.88 13.77 -13.96
C ASN A 326 13.49 14.05 -13.35
N ASP A 327 13.14 15.33 -13.18
CA ASP A 327 11.86 15.71 -12.53
C ASP A 327 10.62 15.22 -13.30
N GLN A 328 10.67 15.19 -14.64
CA GLN A 328 9.55 14.74 -15.48
C GLN A 328 9.38 13.22 -15.40
N GLU A 329 10.49 12.48 -15.41
CA GLU A 329 10.50 11.02 -15.27
C GLU A 329 10.03 10.59 -13.89
N LEU A 330 10.45 11.31 -12.84
CA LEU A 330 9.93 11.11 -11.49
C LEU A 330 8.44 11.41 -11.39
N GLU A 331 7.96 12.50 -11.98
CA GLU A 331 6.53 12.83 -12.02
C GLU A 331 5.71 11.73 -12.73
N ALA A 332 6.22 11.23 -13.85
CA ALA A 332 5.60 10.12 -14.58
C ALA A 332 5.60 8.81 -13.75
N LEU A 333 6.71 8.47 -13.09
CA LEU A 333 6.85 7.27 -12.25
C LEU A 333 5.88 7.29 -11.07
N PHE A 334 5.69 8.46 -10.44
CA PHE A 334 4.81 8.63 -9.29
C PHE A 334 3.37 9.03 -9.67
N ALA A 335 3.03 9.09 -10.97
CA ALA A 335 1.68 9.37 -11.45
C ALA A 335 0.55 8.49 -10.83
N PRO A 336 0.73 7.17 -10.56
CA PRO A 336 -0.30 6.35 -9.91
C PRO A 336 -0.33 6.50 -8.38
N ALA A 337 0.58 7.28 -7.80
CA ALA A 337 0.75 7.51 -6.37
C ALA A 337 0.29 8.94 -6.01
N PRO A 338 0.10 9.28 -4.73
CA PRO A 338 -0.25 10.65 -4.30
C PRO A 338 0.90 11.68 -4.46
N GLY A 339 1.87 11.41 -5.33
CA GLY A 339 3.11 12.18 -5.48
C GLY A 339 4.30 11.53 -4.77
N LEU A 340 5.31 12.34 -4.42
CA LEU A 340 6.45 11.90 -3.63
C LEU A 340 6.04 11.65 -2.16
N PRO A 341 6.69 10.72 -1.44
CA PRO A 341 6.47 10.57 0.00
C PRO A 341 6.75 11.89 0.72
N SER A 342 5.87 12.29 1.65
CA SER A 342 6.04 13.55 2.40
C SER A 342 7.38 13.62 3.14
N SER A 343 7.84 12.47 3.67
CA SER A 343 9.14 12.36 4.33
C SER A 343 10.32 12.60 3.40
N TRP A 344 10.17 12.40 2.08
CA TRP A 344 11.21 12.74 1.10
C TRP A 344 11.32 14.25 0.94
N THR A 345 10.20 14.95 0.82
CA THR A 345 10.16 16.43 0.77
C THR A 345 10.76 17.03 2.05
N ASP A 346 10.43 16.50 3.22
CA ASP A 346 10.98 16.95 4.49
C ASP A 346 12.50 16.72 4.59
N SER A 347 12.99 15.62 4.03
CA SER A 347 14.43 15.33 3.93
C SER A 347 15.14 16.07 2.78
N SER A 348 14.45 16.98 2.08
CA SER A 348 14.98 17.74 0.95
C SER A 348 15.38 16.88 -0.27
N PHE A 349 14.69 15.77 -0.53
CA PHE A 349 14.85 15.01 -1.77
C PHE A 349 14.62 15.93 -3.00
N PRO A 350 15.42 15.80 -4.09
CA PRO A 350 16.46 14.79 -4.37
C PRO A 350 17.82 15.10 -3.75
N SER A 351 17.97 16.18 -2.98
CA SER A 351 19.25 16.55 -2.36
C SER A 351 19.64 15.69 -1.14
N SER A 352 18.82 14.74 -0.73
CA SER A 352 19.18 13.75 0.30
C SER A 352 20.01 12.59 -0.23
N THR A 353 20.16 12.44 -1.55
CA THR A 353 20.75 11.25 -2.18
C THR A 353 21.70 11.59 -3.33
N VAL A 354 22.30 10.56 -3.93
CA VAL A 354 23.27 10.68 -5.04
C VAL A 354 22.58 11.06 -6.34
N ARG A 355 23.22 11.97 -7.08
CA ARG A 355 22.75 12.49 -8.36
C ARG A 355 23.89 12.46 -9.39
N ASN A 356 23.55 12.42 -10.68
CA ASN A 356 24.53 12.55 -11.76
C ASN A 356 24.97 14.03 -11.91
N GLU A 357 25.84 14.31 -12.87
CA GLU A 357 26.35 15.67 -13.13
C GLU A 357 25.24 16.65 -13.56
N ALA A 358 24.17 16.15 -14.20
CA ALA A 358 22.99 16.92 -14.56
C ALA A 358 22.05 17.20 -13.37
N GLY A 359 22.29 16.57 -12.22
CA GLY A 359 21.46 16.70 -11.02
C GLY A 359 20.27 15.74 -10.98
N HIS A 360 20.22 14.75 -11.86
CA HIS A 360 19.19 13.70 -11.89
C HIS A 360 19.51 12.58 -10.90
N VAL A 361 18.50 11.91 -10.35
CA VAL A 361 18.67 10.89 -9.30
C VAL A 361 19.19 9.59 -9.90
N THR A 362 20.40 9.16 -9.54
CA THR A 362 20.98 7.92 -10.11
C THR A 362 20.30 6.67 -9.57
N LEU A 363 20.50 5.51 -10.22
CA LEU A 363 20.02 4.22 -9.70
C LEU A 363 20.53 3.96 -8.28
N GLN A 364 21.79 4.30 -8.00
CA GLN A 364 22.38 4.21 -6.66
C GLN A 364 21.61 5.09 -5.66
N GLY A 365 21.35 6.34 -6.04
CA GLY A 365 20.61 7.28 -5.19
C GLY A 365 19.15 6.86 -4.97
N TRP A 366 18.51 6.33 -6.00
CA TRP A 366 17.15 5.80 -5.98
C TRP A 366 17.00 4.62 -5.00
N LEU A 367 17.87 3.61 -5.13
CA LEU A 367 17.85 2.45 -4.24
C LEU A 367 18.24 2.81 -2.80
N ALA A 368 19.16 3.77 -2.64
CA ALA A 368 19.52 4.30 -1.32
C ALA A 368 18.34 4.99 -0.64
N GLN A 369 17.62 5.84 -1.37
CA GLN A 369 16.44 6.54 -0.86
C GLN A 369 15.32 5.55 -0.45
N TRP A 370 15.02 4.53 -1.27
CA TRP A 370 14.05 3.49 -0.89
C TRP A 370 14.51 2.61 0.27
N SER A 371 15.80 2.27 0.34
CA SER A 371 16.36 1.51 1.45
C SER A 371 16.24 2.29 2.77
N MET A 372 16.49 3.60 2.76
CA MET A 372 16.27 4.48 3.89
C MET A 372 14.79 4.56 4.27
N THR A 373 13.91 4.75 3.30
CA THR A 373 12.46 4.84 3.54
C THR A 373 11.94 3.56 4.17
N THR A 374 12.40 2.40 3.68
CA THR A 374 12.02 1.09 4.22
C THR A 374 12.50 0.93 5.67
N PHE A 375 13.68 1.45 5.99
CA PHE A 375 14.26 1.39 7.34
C PHE A 375 13.52 2.29 8.34
N ILE A 376 13.21 3.53 7.96
CA ILE A 376 12.59 4.54 8.86
C ILE A 376 11.07 4.38 8.91
N GLU A 377 10.44 4.15 7.75
CA GLU A 377 8.98 4.18 7.54
C GLU A 377 8.52 3.01 6.65
N PRO A 378 8.66 1.75 7.10
CA PRO A 378 8.34 0.57 6.28
C PRO A 378 6.91 0.55 5.75
N LYS A 379 5.96 1.15 6.49
CA LYS A 379 4.56 1.27 6.07
C LYS A 379 4.42 2.15 4.82
N THR A 380 5.15 3.26 4.74
CA THR A 380 5.18 4.13 3.57
C THR A 380 5.71 3.38 2.35
N THR A 381 6.77 2.58 2.50
CA THR A 381 7.27 1.73 1.41
C THR A 381 6.21 0.76 0.92
N ILE A 382 5.46 0.12 1.81
CA ILE A 382 4.39 -0.82 1.44
C ILE A 382 3.26 -0.11 0.68
N GLU A 383 2.84 1.08 1.13
CA GLU A 383 1.83 1.88 0.43
C GLU A 383 2.26 2.21 -1.00
N TYR A 384 3.53 2.60 -1.19
CA TYR A 384 4.07 2.93 -2.51
C TYR A 384 4.27 1.71 -3.40
N LEU A 385 4.68 0.57 -2.84
CA LEU A 385 4.68 -0.70 -3.57
C LEU A 385 3.28 -1.03 -4.09
N ALA A 386 2.23 -0.77 -3.28
CA ALA A 386 0.85 -0.96 -3.71
C ALA A 386 0.47 0.02 -4.81
N TYR A 387 0.75 1.33 -4.66
CA TYR A 387 0.46 2.33 -5.68
C TYR A 387 1.11 2.00 -7.02
N LEU A 388 2.41 1.66 -6.99
CA LEU A 388 3.27 1.39 -8.17
C LEU A 388 3.08 -0.02 -8.75
N GLY A 389 2.26 -0.87 -8.12
CA GLY A 389 1.87 -2.17 -8.66
C GLY A 389 2.92 -3.27 -8.50
N PHE A 390 3.59 -3.32 -7.35
CA PHE A 390 4.44 -4.46 -7.01
C PHE A 390 3.62 -5.75 -6.98
N GLU A 391 4.09 -6.74 -7.74
CA GLU A 391 3.55 -8.09 -7.74
C GLU A 391 4.56 -9.07 -7.13
N PRO A 392 4.17 -9.82 -6.09
CA PRO A 392 5.08 -10.78 -5.48
C PRO A 392 5.41 -11.91 -6.47
N PRO A 393 6.63 -12.48 -6.43
CA PRO A 393 7.03 -13.58 -7.31
C PRO A 393 6.09 -14.79 -7.23
N ASN A 394 5.48 -15.01 -6.06
CA ASN A 394 4.45 -16.00 -5.84
C ASN A 394 3.11 -15.28 -5.60
N PRO A 395 2.08 -15.48 -6.44
CA PRO A 395 0.78 -14.83 -6.29
C PRO A 395 0.05 -15.12 -4.96
N LYS A 396 0.48 -16.14 -4.21
CA LYS A 396 -0.07 -16.45 -2.87
C LYS A 396 0.55 -15.61 -1.75
N GLU A 397 1.65 -14.94 -2.01
CA GLU A 397 2.33 -14.11 -1.01
C GLU A 397 1.71 -12.70 -0.95
N PRO A 398 1.71 -12.06 0.21
CA PRO A 398 1.30 -10.67 0.33
C PRO A 398 2.35 -9.72 -0.27
N ILE A 399 1.93 -8.48 -0.54
CA ILE A 399 2.81 -7.40 -0.98
C ILE A 399 3.99 -7.14 -0.03
N THR A 400 3.86 -7.51 1.25
CA THR A 400 4.93 -7.40 2.25
C THR A 400 6.13 -8.29 1.96
N ALA A 401 6.04 -9.24 1.01
CA ALA A 401 7.18 -10.04 0.54
C ALA A 401 8.30 -9.20 -0.11
N ALA A 402 8.00 -7.97 -0.53
CA ALA A 402 9.01 -6.99 -0.96
C ALA A 402 9.94 -6.53 0.17
N LEU A 403 9.57 -6.78 1.44
CA LEU A 403 10.33 -6.40 2.62
C LEU A 403 10.80 -7.66 3.37
N LYS A 404 11.92 -7.54 4.06
CA LYS A 404 12.41 -8.53 5.02
C LYS A 404 12.63 -7.86 6.38
N ILE A 405 12.35 -8.61 7.44
CA ILE A 405 12.60 -8.17 8.81
C ILE A 405 13.97 -8.70 9.24
N THR A 406 14.83 -7.81 9.72
CA THR A 406 16.17 -8.17 10.19
C THR A 406 16.08 -8.84 11.57
N LYS A 407 17.11 -9.60 11.93
CA LYS A 407 17.20 -10.20 13.27
C LYS A 407 17.23 -9.08 14.33
N PRO A 408 16.55 -9.25 15.47
CA PRO A 408 16.60 -8.28 16.56
C PRO A 408 18.02 -8.04 17.03
N ARG A 409 18.40 -6.78 17.29
CA ARG A 409 19.66 -6.46 17.95
C ARG A 409 19.63 -7.04 19.36
N LYS A 410 20.60 -7.89 19.69
CA LYS A 410 20.83 -8.25 21.08
C LYS A 410 21.67 -7.13 21.69
N ARG A 411 21.13 -6.38 22.65
CA ARG A 411 21.92 -5.48 23.51
C ARG A 411 22.90 -6.31 24.34
N ARG A 412 24.05 -6.62 23.75
CA ARG A 412 25.19 -7.27 24.38
C ARG A 412 26.36 -6.31 24.27
N ARG A 413 27.15 -6.15 25.33
CA ARG A 413 28.39 -5.35 25.30
C ARG A 413 29.41 -5.83 24.24
N ARG A 414 29.22 -7.02 23.67
CA ARG A 414 29.97 -7.55 22.51
C ARG A 414 29.01 -8.23 21.52
N PRO A 415 28.32 -7.48 20.66
CA PRO A 415 27.55 -8.09 19.58
C PRO A 415 28.54 -8.62 18.55
N GLY A 416 28.30 -9.82 18.03
CA GLY A 416 29.03 -10.32 16.87
C GLY A 416 28.66 -9.55 15.60
N ARG A 417 29.16 -10.02 14.46
CA ARG A 417 28.83 -9.46 13.14
C ARG A 417 27.32 -9.41 12.93
N VAL A 418 26.84 -8.27 12.44
CA VAL A 418 25.43 -7.99 12.17
C VAL A 418 25.14 -8.20 10.68
N GLU A 419 24.14 -9.02 10.38
CA GLU A 419 23.68 -9.31 9.01
C GLU A 419 22.68 -8.25 8.51
N ARG A 420 23.05 -6.97 8.61
CA ARG A 420 22.25 -5.86 8.09
C ARG A 420 22.93 -5.21 6.89
N ASN A 421 22.10 -4.61 6.06
CA ASN A 421 22.52 -3.88 4.86
C ASN A 421 22.15 -2.40 4.92
N VAL A 422 21.32 -1.97 5.88
CA VAL A 422 21.00 -0.56 6.09
C VAL A 422 21.45 -0.14 7.49
N VAL A 423 22.18 0.98 7.56
CA VAL A 423 22.83 1.50 8.77
C VAL A 423 22.46 2.96 8.96
N LEU A 424 21.99 3.32 10.16
CA LEU A 424 21.76 4.71 10.55
C LEU A 424 22.92 5.24 11.41
N CYS A 425 23.52 6.35 11.00
CA CYS A 425 24.60 7.02 11.70
C CYS A 425 24.25 8.45 12.06
N TYR A 426 24.30 8.79 13.34
CA TYR A 426 24.16 10.17 13.81
C TYR A 426 25.52 10.86 13.84
N VAL A 427 25.61 12.04 13.22
CA VAL A 427 26.83 12.86 13.19
C VAL A 427 26.70 13.96 14.24
N LEU A 428 27.40 13.81 15.36
CA LEU A 428 27.33 14.70 16.53
C LEU A 428 28.64 15.49 16.67
N GLY A 429 28.55 16.75 17.05
CA GLY A 429 29.73 17.60 17.18
C GLY A 429 29.41 19.10 17.21
N ALA A 430 30.40 19.91 17.56
CA ALA A 430 30.24 21.36 17.68
C ALA A 430 29.74 22.02 16.37
N SER A 431 29.13 23.20 16.52
CA SER A 431 28.82 24.05 15.39
C SER A 431 30.09 24.40 14.61
N GLY A 432 30.03 24.39 13.29
CA GLY A 432 31.20 24.68 12.45
C GLY A 432 32.23 23.55 12.36
N ALA A 433 32.03 22.39 13.00
CA ALA A 433 32.98 21.27 12.96
C ALA A 433 33.20 20.67 11.56
N GLY A 434 32.30 20.92 10.60
CA GLY A 434 32.36 20.39 9.23
C GLY A 434 31.40 19.24 8.93
N LYS A 435 30.42 18.99 9.82
CA LYS A 435 29.42 17.91 9.69
C LYS A 435 28.65 17.97 8.36
N SER A 436 28.13 19.14 7.98
CA SER A 436 27.37 19.27 6.74
C SER A 436 28.22 19.01 5.50
N ALA A 437 29.47 19.47 5.50
CA ALA A 437 30.41 19.20 4.40
C ALA A 437 30.75 17.70 4.29
N LEU A 438 30.78 16.97 5.42
CA LEU A 438 30.92 15.52 5.43
C LEU A 438 29.71 14.83 4.75
N LEU A 439 28.49 15.27 5.06
CA LEU A 439 27.27 14.77 4.40
C LEU A 439 27.26 15.09 2.90
N ASP A 440 27.65 16.31 2.51
CA ASP A 440 27.72 16.70 1.10
C ASP A 440 28.81 15.91 0.34
N SER A 441 29.97 15.67 0.97
CA SER A 441 31.04 14.82 0.43
C SER A 441 30.58 13.36 0.25
N PHE A 442 29.76 12.82 1.16
CA PHE A 442 29.18 11.48 1.05
C PHE A 442 28.27 11.31 -0.17
N LEU A 443 27.69 12.41 -0.65
CA LEU A 443 26.87 12.48 -1.86
C LEU A 443 27.67 12.89 -3.11
N ASN A 444 29.01 12.86 -3.05
CA ASN A 444 29.93 13.26 -4.11
C ASN A 444 29.74 14.72 -4.58
N ARG A 445 29.38 15.63 -3.67
CA ARG A 445 29.24 17.05 -4.00
C ARG A 445 30.57 17.78 -3.92
N PRO A 446 30.77 18.83 -4.73
CA PRO A 446 31.92 19.70 -4.58
C PRO A 446 31.90 20.39 -3.21
N PHE A 447 33.09 20.60 -2.65
CA PHE A 447 33.24 21.32 -1.40
C PHE A 447 32.81 22.79 -1.56
N ASP A 448 31.94 23.26 -0.65
CA ASP A 448 31.58 24.67 -0.51
C ASP A 448 32.23 25.24 0.77
N GLY A 449 32.96 26.34 0.61
CA GLY A 449 33.62 27.04 1.73
C GLY A 449 32.70 27.95 2.53
N LEU A 450 31.48 28.20 2.05
CA LEU A 450 30.50 29.03 2.75
C LEU A 450 29.87 28.28 3.92
N TYR A 451 29.94 28.88 5.11
CA TYR A 451 29.33 28.30 6.30
C TYR A 451 27.84 28.63 6.35
N HIS A 452 27.02 27.58 6.40
CA HIS A 452 25.59 27.66 6.62
C HIS A 452 25.22 26.94 7.92
N PRO A 453 24.62 27.63 8.92
CA PRO A 453 24.14 26.98 10.13
C PRO A 453 23.06 25.93 9.84
N THR A 454 23.19 24.76 10.45
CA THR A 454 22.20 23.67 10.34
C THR A 454 21.03 23.93 11.28
N ILE A 455 19.97 24.57 10.78
CA ILE A 455 18.74 24.84 11.55
C ILE A 455 17.87 23.58 11.62
N LYS A 456 17.59 22.97 10.47
CA LYS A 456 16.81 21.73 10.35
C LYS A 456 17.73 20.51 10.22
N PRO A 457 17.30 19.32 10.67
CA PRO A 457 18.04 18.10 10.44
C PRO A 457 18.34 17.90 8.95
N ARG A 458 19.57 17.53 8.63
CA ARG A 458 19.99 17.19 7.26
C ARG A 458 20.30 15.70 7.21
N ARG A 459 19.85 15.05 6.14
CA ARG A 459 20.09 13.62 5.91
C ARG A 459 20.74 13.40 4.56
N ALA A 460 21.74 12.53 4.54
CA ALA A 460 22.39 12.05 3.32
C ALA A 460 22.37 10.53 3.31
N VAL A 461 21.89 9.93 2.22
CA VAL A 461 21.87 8.48 2.04
C VAL A 461 22.61 8.08 0.77
N ASN A 462 23.47 7.07 0.89
CA ASN A 462 24.20 6.49 -0.22
C ASN A 462 24.58 5.03 0.10
N SER A 463 24.96 4.25 -0.91
CA SER A 463 25.58 2.95 -0.74
C SER A 463 27.10 3.05 -0.62
N VAL A 464 27.66 2.17 0.20
CA VAL A 464 29.10 1.98 0.43
C VAL A 464 29.42 0.52 0.18
N GLU A 465 30.46 0.27 -0.60
CA GLU A 465 30.95 -1.09 -0.85
C GLU A 465 32.05 -1.45 0.15
N LEU A 466 31.80 -2.49 0.96
CA LEU A 466 32.78 -3.02 1.90
C LEU A 466 33.77 -3.96 1.20
N PRO A 467 34.98 -4.14 1.76
CA PRO A 467 35.93 -5.15 1.29
C PRO A 467 35.28 -6.54 1.20
N GLY A 468 35.33 -7.14 0.01
CA GLY A 468 34.63 -8.40 -0.30
C GLY A 468 33.30 -8.23 -1.05
N GLY A 469 32.99 -7.03 -1.54
CA GLY A 469 31.88 -6.78 -2.48
C GLY A 469 30.50 -6.67 -1.84
N LYS A 470 30.42 -6.60 -0.49
CA LYS A 470 29.15 -6.41 0.20
C LYS A 470 28.75 -4.94 0.16
N GLN A 471 27.61 -4.64 -0.45
CA GLN A 471 27.02 -3.29 -0.42
C GLN A 471 26.21 -3.06 0.87
N VAL A 472 26.41 -1.89 1.48
CA VAL A 472 25.69 -1.40 2.66
C VAL A 472 25.18 0.00 2.37
N TYR A 473 23.91 0.27 2.65
CA TYR A 473 23.31 1.59 2.59
C TYR A 473 23.53 2.29 3.92
N LEU A 474 24.18 3.45 3.88
CA LEU A 474 24.49 4.25 5.06
C LEU A 474 23.64 5.52 5.02
N ILE A 475 22.94 5.77 6.12
CA ILE A 475 22.11 6.96 6.34
C ILE A 475 22.88 7.83 7.33
N LEU A 476 23.42 8.96 6.87
CA LEU A 476 24.06 9.96 7.70
C LEU A 476 23.04 11.04 8.07
N GLU A 477 22.88 11.33 9.35
CA GLU A 477 21.96 12.36 9.81
C GLU A 477 22.65 13.34 10.75
N GLU A 478 22.64 14.61 10.35
CA GLU A 478 23.04 15.75 11.16
C GLU A 478 21.76 16.33 11.80
N LEU A 479 21.71 16.36 13.13
CA LEU A 479 20.44 16.56 13.86
C LEU A 479 19.97 18.02 13.97
N GLY A 480 20.86 18.99 13.71
CA GLY A 480 20.53 20.43 13.81
C GLY A 480 20.00 20.81 15.21
N GLU A 481 19.02 21.72 15.26
CA GLU A 481 18.40 22.16 16.52
C GLU A 481 17.62 21.06 17.26
N LEU A 482 17.28 19.96 16.59
CA LEU A 482 16.57 18.83 17.20
C LEU A 482 17.50 17.88 17.96
N GLU A 483 18.82 18.10 17.95
CA GLU A 483 19.81 17.25 18.62
C GLU A 483 19.40 16.90 20.06
N PRO A 484 19.09 17.85 20.98
CA PRO A 484 18.74 17.49 22.35
C PRO A 484 17.50 16.59 22.44
N ALA A 485 16.45 16.91 21.68
CA ALA A 485 15.19 16.16 21.69
C ALA A 485 15.35 14.73 21.14
N ILE A 486 16.25 14.53 20.19
CA ILE A 486 16.55 13.20 19.62
C ILE A 486 17.42 12.39 20.58
N LEU A 487 18.42 13.01 21.20
CA LEU A 487 19.30 12.35 22.17
C LEU A 487 18.59 11.99 23.49
N ASP A 488 17.52 12.71 23.85
CA ASP A 488 16.65 12.36 24.98
C ASP A 488 15.64 11.25 24.64
N ASN A 489 15.46 10.90 23.37
CA ASN A 489 14.46 9.92 22.93
C ASN A 489 15.08 8.51 22.78
N PRO A 490 14.79 7.58 23.70
CA PRO A 490 15.38 6.24 23.67
C PRO A 490 15.02 5.45 22.40
N ALA A 491 13.81 5.64 21.85
CA ALA A 491 13.39 4.94 20.65
C ALA A 491 14.17 5.37 19.39
N LYS A 492 14.58 6.65 19.33
CA LYS A 492 15.43 7.15 18.23
C LYS A 492 16.86 6.63 18.33
N LEU A 493 17.40 6.58 19.53
CA LEU A 493 18.72 6.03 19.80
C LEU A 493 18.78 4.52 19.60
N ASP A 494 17.71 3.80 19.92
CA ASP A 494 17.60 2.37 19.65
C ASP A 494 17.63 2.04 18.15
N ALA A 495 17.14 2.97 17.31
CA ALA A 495 17.23 2.84 15.86
C ALA A 495 18.64 3.13 15.33
N CYS A 496 19.41 3.99 16.00
CA CYS A 496 20.78 4.37 15.63
C CYS A 496 21.74 3.17 15.69
N ASP A 497 22.56 2.99 14.65
CA ASP A 497 23.54 1.90 14.55
C ASP A 497 24.95 2.35 14.96
N LEU A 498 25.26 3.63 14.72
CA LEU A 498 26.59 4.21 14.88
C LEU A 498 26.50 5.70 15.22
N ILE A 499 27.39 6.17 16.08
CA ILE A 499 27.61 7.60 16.31
C ILE A 499 28.95 8.01 15.68
N CYS A 500 28.94 9.04 14.86
CA CYS A 500 30.14 9.76 14.44
C CYS A 500 30.31 11.00 15.33
N TYR A 501 31.30 10.98 16.22
CA TYR A 501 31.72 12.14 16.99
C TYR A 501 32.70 12.97 16.15
N ALA A 502 32.22 14.04 15.55
CA ALA A 502 32.97 14.90 14.65
C ALA A 502 33.45 16.17 15.36
N TYR A 503 34.74 16.46 15.29
CA TYR A 503 35.32 17.73 15.76
C TYR A 503 36.25 18.32 14.69
N ASP A 504 36.44 19.63 14.73
CA ASP A 504 37.41 20.34 13.89
C ASP A 504 38.80 20.27 14.53
N SER A 505 39.75 19.63 13.85
CA SER A 505 41.12 19.49 14.33
C SER A 505 41.93 20.80 14.40
N SER A 506 41.44 21.86 13.75
CA SER A 506 42.03 23.20 13.76
C SER A 506 41.40 24.14 14.80
N ASP A 507 40.21 23.82 15.29
CA ASP A 507 39.51 24.60 16.32
C ASP A 507 39.81 24.02 17.72
N PRO A 508 40.45 24.78 18.63
CA PRO A 508 40.81 24.29 19.95
C PRO A 508 39.58 24.00 20.85
N ASP A 509 38.42 24.57 20.58
CA ASP A 509 37.22 24.43 21.42
C ASP A 509 36.23 23.37 20.88
N SER A 510 36.54 22.71 19.75
CA SER A 510 35.59 21.80 19.08
C SER A 510 35.42 20.47 19.81
N PHE A 511 36.50 19.89 20.35
CA PHE A 511 36.46 18.57 20.98
C PHE A 511 35.79 18.56 22.36
N SER A 512 35.88 19.65 23.13
CA SER A 512 35.24 19.74 24.45
C SER A 512 33.72 19.53 24.37
N HIS A 513 33.10 19.96 23.28
CA HIS A 513 31.68 19.72 23.02
C HIS A 513 31.31 18.23 23.00
N ILE A 514 32.16 17.36 22.45
CA ILE A 514 31.92 15.90 22.43
C ILE A 514 31.97 15.33 23.86
N VAL A 515 32.92 15.81 24.67
CA VAL A 515 33.08 15.39 26.06
C VAL A 515 31.85 15.81 26.87
N ASP A 516 31.42 17.06 26.74
CA ASP A 516 30.23 17.60 27.41
C ASP A 516 28.96 16.86 27.00
N LEU A 517 28.80 16.56 25.70
CA LEU A 517 27.66 15.84 25.16
C LEU A 517 27.57 14.42 25.73
N ARG A 518 28.69 13.68 25.79
CA ARG A 518 28.73 12.34 26.39
C ARG A 518 28.51 12.35 27.91
N ASN A 519 29.05 13.35 28.60
CA ASN A 519 28.80 13.53 30.05
C ASN A 519 27.32 13.80 30.33
N LYS A 520 26.66 14.57 29.45
CA LYS A 520 25.23 14.87 29.55
C LYS A 520 24.35 13.65 29.22
N TYR A 521 24.69 12.92 28.16
CA TYR A 521 23.92 11.78 27.66
C TYR A 521 24.73 10.49 27.79
N THR A 522 24.80 9.94 29.01
CA THR A 522 25.64 8.78 29.33
C THR A 522 25.24 7.51 28.57
N HIS A 523 23.99 7.40 28.13
CA HIS A 523 23.51 6.27 27.33
C HIS A 523 24.09 6.20 25.92
N LEU A 524 24.76 7.25 25.44
CA LEU A 524 25.48 7.20 24.17
C LEU A 524 26.66 6.22 24.20
N ASP A 525 27.15 5.85 25.39
CA ASP A 525 28.17 4.83 25.56
C ASP A 525 27.63 3.41 25.30
N GLU A 526 26.31 3.24 25.23
CA GLU A 526 25.65 2.00 24.79
C GLU A 526 25.57 1.86 23.27
N LEU A 527 26.13 2.80 22.50
CA LEU A 527 26.14 2.79 21.05
C LEU A 527 27.57 2.69 20.49
N PRO A 528 27.78 1.97 19.37
CA PRO A 528 29.04 2.01 18.66
C PRO A 528 29.37 3.45 18.24
N SER A 529 30.64 3.85 18.34
CA SER A 529 31.06 5.20 17.96
C SER A 529 32.40 5.26 17.25
N ILE A 530 32.56 6.26 16.39
CA ILE A 530 33.83 6.62 15.76
C ILE A 530 34.10 8.09 16.02
N TYR A 531 35.31 8.38 16.48
CA TYR A 531 35.79 9.75 16.66
C TYR A 531 36.48 10.20 15.37
N THR A 532 36.07 11.34 14.84
CA THR A 532 36.51 11.85 13.54
C THR A 532 37.03 13.27 13.70
N ALA A 533 38.30 13.46 13.39
CA ALA A 533 38.98 14.74 13.37
C ALA A 533 38.88 15.33 11.95
N LEU A 534 37.86 16.16 11.74
CA LEU A 534 37.60 16.84 10.48
C LEU A 534 38.58 18.00 10.24
N LYS A 535 38.61 18.48 8.99
CA LYS A 535 39.48 19.57 8.52
C LYS A 535 40.96 19.32 8.75
N ALA A 536 41.39 18.06 8.63
CA ALA A 536 42.79 17.67 8.82
C ALA A 536 43.76 18.25 7.75
N ASP A 537 43.23 18.94 6.74
CA ASP A 537 43.98 19.77 5.79
C ASP A 537 44.51 21.08 6.39
N LYS A 538 43.98 21.48 7.56
CA LYS A 538 44.43 22.67 8.31
C LYS A 538 45.44 22.31 9.39
N ASP A 539 46.11 23.32 9.93
CA ASP A 539 47.05 23.16 11.04
C ASP A 539 46.35 22.58 12.27
N LYS A 540 46.80 21.41 12.72
CA LYS A 540 46.30 20.75 13.93
C LYS A 540 46.60 21.61 15.16
N THR A 541 45.57 21.91 15.94
CA THR A 541 45.71 22.66 17.19
C THR A 541 45.46 21.77 18.41
N ASN A 542 46.07 22.14 19.54
CA ASN A 542 45.81 21.47 20.81
C ASN A 542 44.40 21.80 21.28
N GLN A 543 43.65 20.75 21.63
CA GLN A 543 42.26 20.89 22.07
C GLN A 543 42.22 21.34 23.53
N ARG A 544 41.37 22.31 23.85
CA ARG A 544 41.16 22.86 25.20
C ARG A 544 40.24 21.98 26.03
N CYS A 545 40.71 20.79 26.31
CA CYS A 545 40.04 19.76 27.10
C CYS A 545 41.06 19.11 28.05
N GLU A 546 40.58 18.46 29.11
CA GLU A 546 41.46 17.86 30.13
C GLU A 546 42.40 16.79 29.54
N LEU A 547 41.90 16.00 28.59
CA LEU A 547 42.64 14.98 27.87
C LEU A 547 42.62 15.29 26.38
N GLN A 548 43.78 15.22 25.71
CA GLN A 548 43.82 15.36 24.24
C GLN A 548 43.02 14.24 23.57
N PRO A 549 42.46 14.43 22.35
CA PRO A 549 41.57 13.46 21.71
C PRO A 549 42.09 12.02 21.69
N ASP A 550 43.37 11.82 21.35
CA ASP A 550 44.02 10.51 21.32
C ASP A 550 44.08 9.85 22.70
N GLN A 551 44.33 10.64 23.74
CA GLN A 551 44.37 10.17 25.13
C GLN A 551 42.96 9.88 25.66
N TYR A 552 41.98 10.69 25.24
CA TYR A 552 40.58 10.53 25.61
C TYR A 552 39.97 9.27 25.00
N THR A 553 40.20 8.97 23.72
CA THR A 553 39.69 7.72 23.14
C THR A 553 40.44 6.50 23.69
N ALA A 554 41.74 6.61 23.92
CA ALA A 554 42.53 5.54 24.53
C ALA A 554 42.04 5.20 25.95
N SER A 555 41.66 6.20 26.76
CA SER A 555 41.12 5.96 28.12
C SER A 555 39.78 5.20 28.10
N LEU A 556 39.07 5.24 26.98
CA LEU A 556 37.82 4.51 26.74
C LEU A 556 38.04 3.18 26.03
N ASN A 557 39.30 2.79 25.78
CA ASN A 557 39.69 1.63 24.98
C ASN A 557 39.09 1.64 23.57
N MET A 558 38.97 2.84 23.00
CA MET A 558 38.48 3.08 21.64
C MET A 558 39.65 3.31 20.68
N SER A 559 39.38 3.12 19.39
CA SER A 559 40.33 3.49 18.33
C SER A 559 40.68 4.98 18.40
N LEU A 560 41.88 5.33 17.95
CA LEU A 560 42.31 6.72 17.82
C LEU A 560 41.39 7.47 16.84
N PRO A 561 41.21 8.79 17.01
CA PRO A 561 40.42 9.60 16.08
C PRO A 561 40.93 9.48 14.65
N LEU A 562 40.01 9.27 13.71
CA LEU A 562 40.33 9.26 12.28
C LEU A 562 40.50 10.69 11.78
N HIS A 563 41.69 11.01 11.29
CA HIS A 563 42.01 12.32 10.72
C HIS A 563 41.64 12.36 9.24
N VAL A 564 40.69 13.22 8.89
CA VAL A 564 40.13 13.28 7.54
C VAL A 564 39.84 14.71 7.12
N SER A 565 39.88 14.94 5.81
CA SER A 565 39.35 16.15 5.21
C SER A 565 38.47 15.79 4.03
N VAL A 566 37.37 16.53 3.87
CA VAL A 566 36.45 16.40 2.73
C VAL A 566 37.08 16.82 1.41
N THR A 567 38.21 17.54 1.46
CA THR A 567 39.00 17.91 0.27
C THR A 567 39.94 16.80 -0.18
N TRP A 568 40.12 15.74 0.62
CA TRP A 568 40.99 14.62 0.29
C TRP A 568 40.20 13.50 -0.40
N GLY A 569 40.80 12.88 -1.44
CA GLY A 569 40.20 11.74 -2.13
C GLY A 569 40.05 10.48 -1.26
N SER A 570 40.75 10.40 -0.13
CA SER A 570 40.65 9.29 0.83
C SER A 570 39.44 9.38 1.77
N ILE A 571 38.58 10.41 1.66
CA ILE A 571 37.38 10.55 2.49
C ILE A 571 36.43 9.35 2.38
N SER A 572 36.46 8.62 1.26
CA SER A 572 35.68 7.39 1.05
C SER A 572 36.02 6.29 2.06
N GLU A 573 37.28 6.22 2.53
CA GLU A 573 37.72 5.26 3.53
C GLU A 573 37.01 5.46 4.88
N LEU A 574 36.61 6.69 5.21
CA LEU A 574 35.83 7.00 6.41
C LEU A 574 34.43 6.36 6.34
N PHE A 575 33.77 6.44 5.18
CA PHE A 575 32.44 5.85 5.01
C PHE A 575 32.50 4.32 5.03
N VAL A 576 33.57 3.74 4.50
CA VAL A 576 33.87 2.30 4.65
C VAL A 576 34.08 1.95 6.13
N ALA A 577 34.82 2.77 6.89
CA ALA A 577 35.00 2.57 8.33
C ALA A 577 33.68 2.67 9.11
N PHE A 578 32.77 3.58 8.72
CA PHE A 578 31.43 3.68 9.31
C PHE A 578 30.61 2.42 9.05
N ALA A 579 30.56 1.96 7.79
CA ALA A 579 29.83 0.75 7.42
C ALA A 579 30.43 -0.50 8.10
N ASP A 580 31.76 -0.60 8.20
CA ASP A 580 32.42 -1.72 8.88
C ASP A 580 32.15 -1.70 10.39
N ALA A 581 32.29 -0.55 11.06
CA ALA A 581 32.02 -0.44 12.49
C ALA A 581 30.55 -0.74 12.83
N ALA A 582 29.59 -0.28 12.01
CA ALA A 582 28.19 -0.59 12.23
C ALA A 582 27.86 -2.08 12.00
N THR A 583 28.52 -2.73 11.04
CA THR A 583 28.30 -4.17 10.77
C THR A 583 29.11 -5.08 11.70
N ASN A 584 30.18 -4.57 12.31
CA ASN A 584 31.04 -5.25 13.28
C ASN A 584 31.14 -4.45 14.61
N PRO A 585 30.01 -4.20 15.30
CA PRO A 585 29.94 -3.20 16.36
C PRO A 585 30.85 -3.48 17.57
N SER A 586 31.27 -4.73 17.79
CA SER A 586 32.27 -5.09 18.82
C SER A 586 33.60 -4.32 18.76
N THR A 587 33.97 -3.77 17.61
CA THR A 587 35.21 -3.00 17.42
C THR A 587 35.06 -1.53 17.81
N ALA A 588 33.83 -1.03 17.95
CA ALA A 588 33.51 0.39 18.10
C ALA A 588 32.75 0.73 19.39
N PHE A 589 32.66 -0.19 20.36
CA PHE A 589 32.12 0.11 21.69
C PHE A 589 33.19 0.63 22.65
N PRO A 590 32.87 1.65 23.47
CA PRO A 590 33.69 2.01 24.62
C PRO A 590 33.82 0.79 25.54
N ARG A 591 35.05 0.35 25.84
CA ARG A 591 35.25 -0.80 26.75
C ARG A 591 35.49 -0.28 28.16
N SER A 592 34.51 -0.43 29.04
CA SER A 592 34.74 -0.29 30.48
C SER A 592 35.63 -1.44 30.97
N ASN A 593 36.49 -1.16 31.97
CA ASN A 593 37.44 -2.11 32.55
C ASN A 593 36.88 -3.52 32.77
N GLU A 594 37.76 -4.50 32.54
CA GLU A 594 37.58 -5.95 32.61
C GLU A 594 36.56 -6.40 33.68
N GLU A 595 35.39 -6.88 33.25
CA GLU A 595 34.73 -7.94 34.03
C GLU A 595 35.60 -9.19 33.88
N GLY A 596 35.99 -9.78 35.02
CA GLY A 596 36.82 -10.98 35.06
C GLY A 596 36.25 -12.10 34.16
N PRO A 597 37.08 -13.06 33.73
CA PRO A 597 36.70 -14.05 32.72
C PRO A 597 35.38 -14.72 33.09
N ASP A 598 34.44 -14.77 32.14
CA ASP A 598 33.16 -15.45 32.29
C ASP A 598 33.40 -16.95 32.52
N ARG A 599 33.46 -17.33 33.80
CA ARG A 599 33.70 -18.70 34.26
C ARG A 599 32.45 -19.56 34.19
N THR A 600 31.33 -19.08 33.65
CA THR A 600 30.08 -19.84 33.59
C THR A 600 30.24 -21.16 32.83
N SER A 601 31.01 -21.16 31.73
CA SER A 601 31.36 -22.40 31.00
C SER A 601 32.24 -23.34 31.83
N LEU A 602 33.17 -22.80 32.62
CA LEU A 602 34.00 -23.56 33.56
C LEU A 602 33.16 -24.18 34.68
N TYR A 603 32.22 -23.43 35.25
CA TYR A 603 31.29 -23.91 36.29
C TYR A 603 30.33 -24.97 35.75
N ILE A 604 29.83 -24.82 34.52
CA ILE A 604 29.01 -25.83 33.85
C ILE A 604 29.84 -27.09 33.58
N ALA A 605 31.08 -26.95 33.09
CA ALA A 605 31.97 -28.08 32.84
C ALA A 605 32.34 -28.82 34.12
N LEU A 606 32.65 -28.09 35.21
CA LEU A 606 32.92 -28.64 36.53
C LEU A 606 31.69 -29.32 37.13
N GLY A 607 30.50 -28.73 36.97
CA GLY A 607 29.24 -29.33 37.39
C GLY A 607 28.94 -30.63 36.64
N ALA A 608 29.14 -30.64 35.32
CA ALA A 608 28.95 -31.83 34.49
C ALA A 608 29.95 -32.95 34.84
N THR A 609 31.23 -32.61 35.07
CA THR A 609 32.24 -33.60 35.50
C THR A 609 31.97 -34.12 36.91
N ALA A 610 31.53 -33.28 37.84
CA ALA A 610 31.11 -33.72 39.18
C ALA A 610 29.92 -34.69 39.10
N CYS A 611 28.89 -34.37 38.31
CA CYS A 611 27.74 -35.26 38.10
C CYS A 611 28.15 -36.59 37.45
N ALA A 612 29.01 -36.55 36.44
CA ALA A 612 29.53 -37.76 35.79
C ALA A 612 30.38 -38.61 36.75
N GLY A 613 31.20 -37.99 37.59
CA GLY A 613 31.99 -38.66 38.62
C GLY A 613 31.12 -39.32 39.69
N VAL A 614 30.06 -38.65 40.16
CA VAL A 614 29.08 -39.24 41.08
C VAL A 614 28.32 -40.39 40.42
N ALA A 615 27.91 -40.25 39.17
CA ALA A 615 27.27 -41.33 38.41
C ALA A 615 28.20 -42.55 38.30
N ALA A 616 29.47 -42.35 37.91
CA ALA A 616 30.46 -43.42 37.83
C ALA A 616 30.71 -44.11 39.19
N LEU A 617 30.82 -43.34 40.28
CA LEU A 617 30.96 -43.86 41.64
C LEU A 617 29.74 -44.66 42.10
N THR A 618 28.53 -44.21 41.78
CA THR A 618 27.29 -44.94 42.11
C THR A 618 27.16 -46.23 41.30
N ILE A 619 27.56 -46.23 40.03
CA ILE A 619 27.62 -47.43 39.18
C ILE A 619 28.67 -48.41 39.72
N TRP A 620 29.85 -47.93 40.08
CA TRP A 620 30.91 -48.78 40.65
C TRP A 620 30.50 -49.38 42.00
N ARG A 621 29.92 -48.59 42.92
CA ARG A 621 29.38 -49.10 44.19
C ARG A 621 28.27 -50.13 44.00
N ARG A 622 27.40 -49.95 42.99
CA ARG A 622 26.38 -50.95 42.64
C ARG A 622 26.99 -52.23 42.08
N ALA A 623 28.07 -52.12 41.30
CA ALA A 623 28.78 -53.29 40.76
C ALA A 623 29.56 -54.05 41.84
N THR A 624 30.15 -53.37 42.83
CA THR A 624 30.89 -54.02 43.93
C THR A 624 29.99 -54.63 45.00
N ASN A 625 28.76 -54.13 45.19
CA ASN A 625 27.78 -54.70 46.12
C ASN A 625 26.94 -55.84 45.48
N ALA A 626 27.18 -56.17 44.21
CA ALA A 626 26.52 -57.25 43.48
C ALA A 626 27.41 -58.50 43.31
N LEU A 627 28.56 -58.52 43.99
CA LEU A 627 29.43 -59.67 44.26
C LEU A 627 29.32 -60.01 45.75
#